data_AF-I8RJX6-F1
#
_entry.id   AF-I8RJX6-F1
#
_cell.length_a   1.000
_cell.length_b   1.000
_cell.length_c   1.000
_cell.angle_alpha   90.00
_cell.angle_beta   90.00
_cell.angle_gamma   90.00
#
_symmetry.space_group_name_H-M   'P 1'
#
loop_
_entity.id
_entity.type
_entity.pdbx_description
1 polymer ?
#
loop_
_entity_poly.entity_id
_entity_poly.type
_entity_poly.pdbx_seq_one_letter_code
_entity_poly.pdbx_strand_id
1 'polypeptide(L)' 'MRIEQRIQQLYKKLLKLGYYPFQVQSIIHFAIGNNDVEAATAADKIKVVNILEDYEKLAYNFSLAYSK' A
#
# COMPACT_ATOMS: atom_id res chain seq x y z
N MET A 1 9.36 -13.92 -5.21
CA MET A 1 8.16 -13.14 -5.60
C MET A 1 8.63 -11.77 -6.10
N ARG A 2 8.21 -11.31 -7.28
CA ARG A 2 8.68 -10.01 -7.80
C ARG A 2 8.07 -8.88 -6.97
N ILE A 3 8.84 -7.82 -6.68
CA ILE A 3 8.40 -6.71 -5.83
C ILE A 3 7.11 -6.06 -6.34
N GLU A 4 6.92 -6.00 -7.67
CA GLU A 4 5.69 -5.51 -8.31
C GLU A 4 4.47 -6.35 -7.96
N GLN A 5 4.63 -7.69 -7.91
CA GLN A 5 3.56 -8.58 -7.46
C GLN A 5 3.20 -8.32 -6.00
N ARG A 6 4.18 -7.95 -5.17
CA ARG A 6 3.96 -7.65 -3.75
C ARG A 6 3.16 -6.36 -3.60
N ILE A 7 3.52 -5.32 -4.35
CA ILE A 7 2.79 -4.05 -4.38
C ILE A 7 1.34 -4.28 -4.86
N GLN A 8 1.13 -5.07 -5.91
CA GLN A 8 -0.21 -5.41 -6.41
C GLN A 8 -1.05 -6.19 -5.39
N GLN A 9 -0.44 -7.10 -4.62
CA GLN A 9 -1.12 -7.82 -3.55
C GLN A 9 -1.53 -6.88 -2.40
N LEU A 10 -0.63 -6.01 -1.97
CA LEU A 10 -0.90 -5.03 -0.90
C LEU A 10 -1.98 -4.04 -1.32
N TYR A 11 -1.94 -3.56 -2.57
CA TYR A 11 -2.98 -2.73 -3.15
C TYR A 11 -4.36 -3.40 -3.00
N LYS A 12 -4.50 -4.65 -3.47
CA LYS A 12 -5.76 -5.41 -3.36
C LYS A 12 -6.18 -5.64 -1.91
N LYS A 13 -5.22 -5.86 -1.00
CA LYS A 13 -5.51 -6.10 0.41
C LYS A 13 -6.01 -4.82 1.11
N LEU A 14 -5.44 -3.66 0.81
CA LEU A 14 -5.94 -2.38 1.30
C LEU A 14 -7.36 -2.08 0.78
N LEU A 15 -7.67 -2.39 -0.48
CA LEU A 15 -9.05 -2.25 -0.97
C LEU A 15 -10.04 -3.10 -0.17
N LYS A 16 -9.67 -4.35 0.17
CA LYS A 16 -10.49 -5.23 1.01
C LYS A 16 -10.64 -4.72 2.45
N LEU A 17 -9.68 -3.92 2.92
CA LEU A 17 -9.71 -3.28 4.24
C LEU A 17 -10.51 -1.96 4.25
N GLY A 18 -11.13 -1.58 3.13
CA GLY A 18 -11.99 -0.41 3.02
C GLY A 18 -11.31 0.85 2.49
N TYR A 19 -10.05 0.78 2.06
CA TYR A 19 -9.42 1.89 1.36
C TYR A 19 -9.98 2.03 -0.06
N TYR A 20 -10.18 3.26 -0.49
CA TYR A 20 -10.53 3.56 -1.87
C TYR A 20 -9.30 3.59 -2.78
N PRO A 21 -9.43 3.28 -4.08
CA PRO A 21 -8.33 3.33 -5.05
C PRO A 21 -7.52 4.62 -5.01
N PHE A 22 -8.19 5.78 -4.93
CA PHE A 22 -7.52 7.08 -4.89
C PHE A 22 -6.67 7.25 -3.62
N GLN A 23 -7.10 6.70 -2.46
CA GLN A 23 -6.33 6.78 -1.22
C GLN A 23 -5.05 5.97 -1.33
N VAL A 24 -5.12 4.77 -1.91
CA VAL A 24 -3.94 3.92 -2.10
C VAL A 24 -2.98 4.58 -3.10
N GLN A 25 -3.49 5.21 -4.16
CA GLN A 25 -2.66 6.00 -5.08
C GLN A 25 -2.02 7.20 -4.38
N SER A 26 -2.75 7.93 -3.54
CA SER A 26 -2.17 9.02 -2.75
C SER A 26 -1.05 8.54 -1.82
N ILE A 27 -1.21 7.38 -1.16
CA ILE A 27 -0.15 6.80 -0.32
C ILE A 27 1.11 6.51 -1.14
N ILE A 28 0.96 5.93 -2.34
CA ILE A 28 2.08 5.68 -3.25
C ILE A 28 2.73 7.01 -3.66
N HIS A 29 1.93 8.00 -4.06
CA HIS A 29 2.41 9.34 -4.41
C HIS A 29 3.24 9.96 -3.29
N PHE A 30 2.77 9.88 -2.04
CA PHE A 30 3.50 10.42 -0.88
C PHE A 30 4.80 9.68 -0.60
N ALA A 31 4.89 8.39 -0.94
CA ALA A 31 6.09 7.60 -0.70
C ALA A 31 7.21 7.85 -1.72
N ILE A 32 6.87 8.09 -2.99
CA ILE A 32 7.85 8.15 -4.10
C ILE A 32 7.74 9.40 -4.97
N GLY A 33 6.83 10.33 -4.67
CA GLY A 33 6.63 11.58 -5.40
C GLY A 33 5.92 11.43 -6.76
N ASN A 34 5.50 10.22 -7.14
CA ASN A 34 4.77 9.94 -8.38
C ASN A 34 3.84 8.72 -8.20
N ASN A 35 3.02 8.43 -9.22
CA ASN A 35 2.09 7.28 -9.21
C ASN A 35 2.58 6.09 -10.06
N ASP A 36 3.72 6.23 -10.74
CA ASP A 36 4.22 5.23 -11.67
C ASP A 36 5.19 4.28 -10.96
N VAL A 37 4.63 3.23 -10.40
CA VAL A 37 5.38 2.17 -9.73
C VAL A 37 6.22 1.35 -10.71
N GLU A 38 5.80 1.22 -11.98
CA GLU A 38 6.52 0.39 -12.95
C GLU A 38 7.86 1.05 -13.34
N ALA A 39 7.82 2.35 -13.59
CA ALA A 39 8.99 3.17 -13.88
C ALA A 39 9.85 3.52 -12.64
N ALA A 40 9.36 3.24 -11.42
CA ALA A 40 10.06 3.55 -10.19
C ALA A 40 11.34 2.71 -10.00
N THR A 41 12.32 3.29 -9.30
CA THR A 41 13.56 2.59 -8.98
C THR A 41 13.31 1.41 -8.03
N ALA A 42 14.26 0.47 -7.95
CA ALA A 42 14.15 -0.63 -6.99
C ALA A 42 14.01 -0.13 -5.54
N ALA A 43 14.70 0.96 -5.18
CA ALA A 43 14.62 1.57 -3.85
C ALA A 43 13.22 2.15 -3.59
N ASP A 44 12.62 2.79 -4.60
CA ASP A 44 11.27 3.34 -4.49
C ASP A 44 10.21 2.23 -4.39
N LYS A 45 10.36 1.15 -5.16
CA LYS A 45 9.51 -0.04 -5.04
C LYS A 45 9.57 -0.63 -3.62
N ILE A 46 10.74 -0.64 -2.98
CA ILE A 46 10.89 -1.07 -1.57
C ILE A 46 10.16 -0.12 -0.62
N LYS A 47 10.31 1.20 -0.79
CA LYS A 47 9.58 2.20 0.01
C LYS A 47 8.07 2.03 -0.10
N VAL A 48 7.56 1.80 -1.32
CA VAL A 48 6.13 1.55 -1.57
C VAL A 48 5.66 0.29 -0.85
N VAL A 49 6.44 -0.80 -0.87
CA VAL A 49 6.08 -2.00 -0.12
C VAL A 49 5.98 -1.70 1.38
N ASN A 50 7.01 -1.06 1.95
CA ASN A 50 7.05 -0.76 3.39
C ASN A 50 5.86 0.09 3.83
N ILE A 51 5.57 1.18 3.10
CA ILE A 51 4.45 2.07 3.47
C ILE A 51 3.11 1.35 3.37
N LEU A 52 2.87 0.57 2.31
CA LEU A 52 1.60 -0.13 2.14
C LEU A 52 1.40 -1.23 3.22
N GLU A 53 2.48 -1.88 3.66
CA GLU A 53 2.45 -2.82 4.78
C GLU A 53 2.13 -2.12 6.11
N ASP A 54 2.61 -0.91 6.34
CA ASP A 54 2.28 -0.15 7.56
C ASP A 54 0.81 0.29 7.57
N TYR A 55 0.27 0.75 6.44
CA TYR A 55 -1.16 1.05 6.32
C TYR A 55 -2.05 -0.18 6.45
N GLU A 56 -1.58 -1.34 6.01
CA GLU A 56 -2.26 -2.63 6.21
C GLU A 56 -2.35 -2.96 7.71
N LYS A 57 -1.23 -2.89 8.44
CA LYS A 57 -1.20 -3.12 9.89
C LYS A 57 -2.11 -2.16 10.63
N LEU A 58 -2.09 -0.87 10.26
CA LEU A 58 -2.96 0.14 10.85
C LEU A 58 -4.44 -0.23 10.67
N ALA A 59 -4.88 -0.50 9.44
CA ALA A 59 -6.27 -0.83 9.19
C ALA A 59 -6.71 -2.15 9.86
N TYR A 60 -5.82 -3.14 9.93
CA TYR A 60 -6.09 -4.37 10.66
C TYR A 60 -6.27 -4.11 12.16
N ASN A 61 -5.41 -3.29 12.77
CA ASN A 61 -5.52 -2.89 14.17
C ASN A 61 -6.79 -2.09 14.45
N PHE A 62 -7.19 -1.18 13.55
CA PHE A 62 -8.47 -0.47 13.65
C PHE A 62 -9.66 -1.44 13.56
N SER A 63 -9.66 -2.37 12.61
CA SER A 63 -10.73 -3.36 12.47
C SER A 63 -10.88 -4.21 13.74
N LEU A 64 -9.77 -4.67 14.32
CA LEU A 64 -9.78 -5.42 15.58
C LEU A 64 -10.27 -4.58 16.77
N ALA A 65 -9.91 -3.30 16.85
CA ALA A 65 -10.29 -2.43 17.95
C ALA A 65 -11.81 -2.14 17.99
N TYR A 66 -12.48 -2.14 16.84
CA TYR A 66 -13.89 -1.77 16.70
C TYR A 66 -14.84 -2.93 16.34
N SER A 67 -14.37 -4.19 16.33
CA SER A 67 -15.21 -5.38 16.14
C SER A 67 -15.85 -5.91 17.43
N LYS A 68 -16.22 -5.04 18.38
CA LYS A 68 -16.88 -5.41 19.65
C LYS A 68 -18.39 -5.28 19.58
#